data_AF-A0A4Y2FEN0-F1
#
_entry.id   AF-A0A4Y2FEN0-F1
#
_cell.length_a   1.000
_cell.length_b   1.000
_cell.length_c   1.000
_cell.angle_alpha   90.00
_cell.angle_beta   90.00
_cell.angle_gamma   90.00
#
_symmetry.space_group_name_H-M   'P 1'
#
loop_
_entity.id
_entity.type
_entity.pdbx_description
1 polymer ?
#
loop_
_entity_poly.entity_id
_entity_poly.type
_entity_poly.pdbx_seq_one_letter_code
_entity_poly.pdbx_strand_id
1 'polypeptide(L)'
;MFKTIADPADCEVRSVIRFLNAKNVKPDEIHRQLAEIYGENVMIDGMVRKWVRQFNDGRTNVHDEIRRGRPSVVNDGLIAKEQFDHPPYSPNLAPSDYHLFLNLKRDFGDRSFDSDDNAKNGVQQWLSSLAASFFEEGIDKLVSRYDRCLNNGGTYVEK
;
A
#
# COMPACT_ATOMS: atom_id res chain seq x y z
N MET A 1 -38.96 -18.87 -0.60
CA MET A 1 -38.24 -17.58 -0.58
C MET A 1 -36.93 -17.80 0.14
N PHE A 2 -35.80 -17.69 -0.55
CA PHE A 2 -34.50 -17.81 0.08
C PHE A 2 -34.23 -16.58 0.95
N LYS A 3 -33.49 -16.76 2.05
CA LYS A 3 -33.04 -15.63 2.86
C LYS A 3 -31.85 -15.00 2.14
N THR A 4 -31.98 -13.74 1.76
CA THR A 4 -30.87 -12.96 1.22
C THR A 4 -29.85 -12.71 2.33
N ILE A 5 -28.58 -13.01 2.06
CA ILE A 5 -27.47 -12.66 2.95
C ILE A 5 -27.04 -11.23 2.57
N ALA A 6 -27.12 -10.31 3.54
CA ALA A 6 -26.69 -8.93 3.33
C ALA A 6 -25.19 -8.80 3.62
N ASP A 7 -24.50 -8.01 2.79
CA ASP A 7 -23.09 -7.63 2.95
C ASP A 7 -22.12 -8.82 3.17
N PRO A 8 -22.09 -9.81 2.25
CA PRO A 8 -21.17 -10.94 2.40
C PRO A 8 -19.73 -10.48 2.22
N ALA A 9 -18.82 -11.08 2.99
CA ALA A 9 -17.39 -10.88 2.75
C ALA A 9 -16.98 -11.46 1.38
N ASP A 10 -16.09 -10.78 0.67
CA ASP A 10 -15.57 -11.21 -0.64
C ASP A 10 -15.06 -12.67 -0.65
N CYS A 11 -14.37 -13.08 0.42
CA CYS A 11 -13.86 -14.44 0.55
C CYS A 11 -14.98 -15.48 0.73
N GLU A 12 -16.13 -15.11 1.28
CA GLU A 12 -17.30 -15.97 1.40
C GLU A 12 -17.88 -16.26 0.01
N VAL A 13 -18.12 -15.22 -0.78
CA VAL A 13 -18.64 -15.34 -2.16
C VAL A 13 -17.71 -16.19 -3.02
N ARG A 14 -16.39 -15.98 -2.90
CA ARG A 14 -15.37 -16.76 -3.64
C ARG A 14 -15.27 -18.21 -3.16
N SER A 15 -15.58 -18.48 -1.89
CA SER A 15 -15.69 -19.85 -1.36
C SER A 15 -16.86 -20.60 -1.99
N VAL A 16 -18.01 -19.92 -2.16
CA VAL A 16 -19.17 -20.47 -2.87
C VAL A 16 -18.84 -20.75 -4.33
N ILE A 17 -18.14 -19.84 -5.02
CA ILE A 17 -17.67 -20.07 -6.40
C ILE A 17 -16.79 -21.32 -6.47
N ARG A 18 -15.82 -21.47 -5.55
CA ARG A 18 -14.93 -22.63 -5.51
C ARG A 18 -15.72 -23.93 -5.33
N PHE A 19 -16.69 -23.94 -4.40
CA PHE A 19 -17.53 -25.08 -4.12
C PHE A 19 -18.40 -25.47 -5.33
N LEU A 20 -19.08 -24.50 -5.95
CA LEU A 20 -19.95 -24.76 -7.12
C LEU A 20 -19.14 -25.16 -8.35
N ASN A 21 -17.96 -24.58 -8.55
CA ASN A 21 -17.03 -25.00 -9.61
C ASN A 21 -16.58 -26.46 -9.42
N ALA A 22 -16.27 -26.87 -8.19
CA ALA A 22 -15.93 -28.27 -7.89
C ALA A 22 -17.10 -29.25 -8.15
N LYS A 23 -18.35 -28.76 -8.13
CA LYS A 23 -19.55 -29.49 -8.55
C LYS A 23 -19.79 -29.46 -10.06
N ASN A 24 -18.86 -28.90 -10.84
CA ASN A 24 -18.96 -28.71 -12.30
C ASN A 24 -20.16 -27.85 -12.74
N VAL A 25 -20.60 -26.92 -11.88
CA VAL A 25 -21.64 -25.94 -12.24
C VAL A 25 -21.03 -24.91 -13.20
N LYS A 26 -21.75 -24.58 -14.28
CA LYS A 26 -21.25 -23.63 -15.28
C LYS A 26 -21.19 -22.20 -14.70
N PRO A 27 -20.24 -21.34 -15.14
CA PRO A 27 -20.07 -20.00 -14.57
C PRO A 27 -21.32 -19.09 -14.60
N ASP A 28 -22.10 -19.17 -15.67
CA ASP A 28 -23.37 -18.45 -15.83
C ASP A 28 -24.41 -18.87 -14.77
N GLU A 29 -24.47 -20.16 -14.46
CA GLU A 29 -25.33 -20.68 -13.40
C GLU A 29 -24.83 -20.31 -12.01
N ILE A 30 -23.50 -20.30 -11.80
CA ILE A 30 -22.90 -19.80 -10.55
C ILE A 30 -23.29 -18.34 -10.32
N HIS A 31 -23.15 -17.48 -11.33
CA HIS A 31 -23.53 -16.08 -11.23
C HIS A 31 -25.02 -15.91 -10.87
N ARG A 32 -25.90 -16.70 -11.49
CA ARG A 32 -27.35 -16.68 -11.18
C ARG A 32 -27.63 -17.04 -9.72
N GLN A 33 -26.99 -18.09 -9.19
CA GLN A 33 -27.16 -18.50 -7.79
C GLN A 33 -26.61 -17.46 -6.81
N LEU A 34 -25.48 -16.83 -7.15
CA LEU A 34 -24.93 -15.75 -6.33
C LEU A 34 -25.88 -14.55 -6.29
N ALA A 35 -26.43 -14.13 -7.43
CA ALA A 35 -27.39 -13.03 -7.48
C ALA A 35 -28.67 -13.32 -6.69
N GLU A 36 -29.15 -14.56 -6.69
CA GLU A 36 -30.34 -14.98 -5.94
C GLU A 36 -30.13 -14.95 -4.41
N ILE A 37 -28.95 -15.35 -3.93
CA ILE A 37 -28.66 -15.50 -2.50
C ILE A 37 -28.05 -14.24 -1.89
N TYR A 38 -27.17 -13.55 -2.62
CA TYR A 38 -26.37 -12.43 -2.13
C TYR A 38 -26.74 -11.07 -2.74
N GLY A 39 -27.63 -11.06 -3.74
CA GLY A 39 -28.08 -9.86 -4.43
C GLY A 39 -27.34 -9.60 -5.75
N GLU A 40 -27.99 -8.86 -6.64
CA GLU A 40 -27.58 -8.65 -8.04
C GLU A 40 -26.21 -7.95 -8.19
N ASN A 41 -25.80 -7.18 -7.18
CA ASN A 41 -24.56 -6.41 -7.18
C ASN A 41 -23.39 -7.09 -6.43
N VAL A 42 -23.56 -8.32 -5.94
CA VAL A 42 -22.52 -9.00 -5.15
C VAL A 42 -21.22 -9.20 -5.95
N MET A 43 -21.34 -9.58 -7.23
CA MET A 43 -20.20 -9.86 -8.08
C MET A 43 -20.64 -9.88 -9.54
N ILE A 44 -19.88 -9.21 -10.40
CA ILE A 44 -20.12 -9.23 -11.85
C ILE A 44 -19.76 -10.60 -12.46
N ASP A 45 -20.50 -11.04 -13.48
CA ASP A 45 -20.26 -12.30 -14.22
C ASP A 45 -18.80 -12.48 -14.68
N GLY A 46 -18.15 -11.41 -15.12
CA GLY A 46 -16.73 -11.45 -15.52
C GLY A 46 -15.79 -11.85 -14.37
N MET A 47 -16.08 -11.45 -13.13
CA MET A 47 -15.31 -11.85 -11.95
C MET A 47 -15.57 -13.31 -11.59
N VAL A 48 -16.80 -13.80 -11.74
CA VAL A 48 -17.11 -15.22 -11.55
C VAL A 48 -16.30 -16.08 -12.52
N ARG A 49 -16.32 -15.74 -13.83
CA ARG A 49 -15.52 -16.45 -14.85
C ARG A 49 -14.02 -16.42 -14.56
N LYS A 50 -13.51 -15.27 -14.09
CA LYS A 50 -12.11 -15.11 -13.69
C LYS A 50 -11.74 -16.05 -12.53
N TRP A 51 -12.56 -16.10 -11.48
CA TRP A 51 -12.32 -16.98 -10.32
C TRP A 51 -12.44 -18.46 -10.69
N VAL A 52 -13.44 -18.84 -11.49
CA VAL A 52 -13.56 -20.20 -12.03
C VAL A 52 -12.29 -20.62 -12.77
N ARG A 53 -11.78 -19.76 -13.67
CA ARG A 53 -10.53 -20.03 -14.39
C ARG A 53 -9.36 -20.24 -13.44
N GLN A 54 -9.19 -19.36 -12.45
CA GLN A 54 -8.10 -19.48 -11.48
C GLN A 54 -8.17 -20.75 -10.64
N PHE A 55 -9.37 -21.18 -10.23
CA PHE A 55 -9.53 -22.45 -9.52
C PHE A 55 -9.22 -23.65 -10.42
N ASN A 56 -9.58 -23.59 -11.70
CA ASN A 56 -9.21 -24.62 -12.68
C ASN A 56 -7.70 -24.64 -12.96
N ASP A 57 -7.03 -23.48 -12.87
CA ASP A 57 -5.58 -23.33 -12.97
C ASP A 57 -4.84 -23.78 -11.68
N GLY A 58 -5.56 -24.33 -10.69
CA GLY A 58 -5.00 -24.94 -9.48
C GLY A 58 -4.90 -24.02 -8.25
N ARG A 59 -5.45 -22.80 -8.31
CA ARG A 59 -5.52 -21.91 -7.15
C ARG A 59 -6.37 -22.55 -6.04
N THR A 60 -5.90 -22.48 -4.79
CA THR A 60 -6.65 -22.98 -3.61
C THR A 60 -7.06 -21.88 -2.64
N ASN A 61 -6.44 -20.70 -2.69
CA ASN A 61 -6.73 -19.57 -1.81
C ASN A 61 -7.87 -18.69 -2.39
N VAL A 62 -8.86 -18.36 -1.56
CA VAL A 62 -10.03 -17.51 -1.90
C VAL A 62 -9.79 -16.01 -1.66
N HIS A 63 -8.77 -15.65 -0.88
CA HIS A 63 -8.37 -14.27 -0.68
C HIS A 63 -7.58 -13.77 -1.89
N ASP A 64 -7.66 -12.48 -2.19
CA ASP A 64 -6.80 -11.89 -3.22
C ASP A 64 -5.34 -12.16 -2.91
N GLU A 65 -4.56 -12.44 -3.95
CA GLU A 65 -3.11 -12.49 -3.78
C GLU A 65 -2.64 -11.09 -3.45
N ILE A 66 -1.62 -11.00 -2.58
CA ILE A 66 -0.94 -9.74 -2.32
C ILE A 66 -0.53 -9.17 -3.68
N ARG A 67 -1.12 -8.02 -4.01
CA ARG A 67 -0.91 -7.35 -5.30
C ARG A 67 0.59 -7.23 -5.51
N ARG A 68 1.14 -7.84 -6.58
CA ARG A 68 2.55 -7.60 -6.96
C ARG A 68 2.66 -6.13 -7.38
N GLY A 69 3.19 -5.29 -6.49
CA GLY A 69 3.20 -3.83 -6.56
C GLY A 69 3.43 -3.22 -5.17
N ARG A 70 3.37 -1.88 -5.03
CA ARG A 70 3.55 -1.17 -3.74
C ARG A 70 2.64 -1.83 -2.68
N PRO A 71 3.19 -2.49 -1.66
CA PRO A 71 2.37 -3.05 -0.60
C PRO A 71 1.54 -1.94 0.04
N SER A 72 0.29 -2.22 0.42
CA SER A 72 -0.35 -1.41 1.45
C SER A 72 0.53 -1.55 2.68
N VAL A 73 1.31 -0.52 2.98
CA VAL A 73 2.13 -0.48 4.20
C VAL A 73 1.19 -0.39 5.42
N VAL A 74 -0.09 -0.08 5.24
CA VAL A 74 -1.07 0.04 6.31
C VAL A 74 -1.51 -1.36 6.77
N ASN A 75 -1.05 -1.77 7.95
CA ASN A 75 -1.63 -2.83 8.76
C ASN A 75 -2.47 -2.21 9.90
N ASP A 76 -3.32 -2.99 10.56
CA ASP A 76 -4.19 -2.48 11.64
C ASP A 76 -3.41 -1.78 12.78
N GLY A 77 -2.15 -2.17 13.01
CA GLY A 77 -1.26 -1.52 13.98
C GLY A 77 -0.73 -0.15 13.55
N LEU A 78 -0.75 0.16 12.25
CA LEU A 78 -0.41 1.48 11.71
C LEU A 78 -1.64 2.39 11.60
N ILE A 79 -2.85 1.83 11.50
CA ILE A 79 -4.12 2.57 11.55
C ILE A 79 -4.32 3.22 12.93
N ALA A 80 -3.76 2.63 13.99
CA ALA A 80 -3.81 3.20 15.35
C ALA A 80 -2.93 4.46 15.53
N LYS A 81 -2.14 4.88 14.53
CA LYS A 81 -1.36 6.11 14.56
C LYS A 81 -2.09 7.19 13.76
N GLU A 82 -2.20 8.38 14.34
CA GLU A 82 -2.73 9.55 13.65
C GLU A 82 -1.84 9.86 12.42
N GLN A 83 -2.44 9.86 11.24
CA GLN A 83 -1.75 10.13 9.99
C GLN A 83 -1.71 11.64 9.77
N PHE A 84 -0.51 12.17 9.55
CA PHE A 84 -0.35 13.57 9.20
C PHE A 84 -0.65 13.79 7.71
N ASP A 85 -1.52 14.76 7.41
CA ASP A 85 -1.86 15.10 6.03
C ASP A 85 -0.64 15.68 5.30
N HIS A 86 -0.25 15.03 4.21
CA HIS A 86 0.89 15.43 3.40
C HIS A 86 0.43 15.80 1.98
N PRO A 87 0.67 17.04 1.52
CA PRO A 87 0.29 17.45 0.18
C PRO A 87 1.09 16.70 -0.90
N PRO A 88 0.50 16.40 -2.07
CA PRO A 88 1.22 15.82 -3.19
C PRO A 88 2.45 16.66 -3.60
N TYR A 89 3.49 16.00 -4.11
CA TYR A 89 4.68 16.65 -4.70
C TYR A 89 5.39 17.69 -3.82
N SER A 90 5.36 17.50 -2.49
CA SER A 90 5.95 18.45 -1.53
C SER A 90 7.17 17.88 -0.81
N PRO A 91 8.27 17.52 -1.50
CA PRO A 91 9.47 16.97 -0.86
C PRO A 91 10.13 17.97 0.11
N ASN A 92 9.89 19.27 -0.07
CA ASN A 92 10.31 20.33 0.84
C ASN A 92 9.59 20.28 2.20
N LEU A 93 8.54 19.48 2.36
CA LEU A 93 7.81 19.23 3.61
C LEU A 93 8.08 17.84 4.20
N ALA A 94 8.89 17.01 3.55
CA ALA A 94 9.26 15.69 4.05
C ALA A 94 10.65 15.74 4.72
N PRO A 95 10.77 15.54 6.05
CA PRO A 95 12.07 15.55 6.74
C PRO A 95 13.07 14.54 6.17
N SER A 96 12.59 13.41 5.64
CA SER A 96 13.42 12.44 4.93
C SER A 96 14.10 13.06 3.70
N ASP A 97 13.37 13.85 2.91
CA ASP A 97 13.88 14.40 1.66
C ASP A 97 14.75 15.64 1.89
N TYR A 98 14.26 16.63 2.64
CA TYR A 98 14.98 17.90 2.80
C TYR A 98 16.13 17.84 3.82
N HIS A 99 16.16 16.85 4.71
CA HIS A 99 17.17 16.75 5.77
C HIS A 99 17.96 15.45 5.68
N LEU A 100 17.35 14.28 5.87
CA LEU A 100 18.08 13.02 5.95
C LEU A 100 18.80 12.69 4.64
N PHE A 101 18.06 12.57 3.53
CA PHE A 101 18.61 12.20 2.23
C PHE A 101 19.46 13.31 1.61
N LEU A 102 19.18 14.58 1.94
CA LEU A 102 20.04 15.69 1.55
C LEU A 102 21.45 15.53 2.13
N ASN A 103 21.56 15.24 3.43
CA ASN A 103 22.85 15.04 4.08
C ASN A 103 23.50 13.71 3.64
N LEU A 104 22.72 12.65 3.46
CA LEU A 104 23.22 11.38 2.91
C LEU A 104 23.87 11.58 1.55
N LYS A 105 23.20 12.27 0.62
CA LYS A 105 23.74 12.56 -0.71
C LYS A 105 25.01 13.40 -0.65
N ARG A 106 25.10 14.34 0.30
CA ARG A 106 26.32 15.14 0.49
C ARG A 106 27.49 14.27 0.94
N ASP A 107 27.27 13.35 1.86
CA ASP A 107 28.34 12.54 2.44
C ASP A 107 28.76 11.37 1.53
N PHE A 108 27.85 10.91 0.67
CA PHE A 108 28.04 9.78 -0.25
C PHE A 108 28.27 10.20 -1.71
N GLY A 109 28.14 11.49 -2.05
CA GLY A 109 28.18 11.97 -3.43
C GLY A 109 29.45 11.59 -4.19
N ASP A 110 30.58 11.52 -3.49
CA ASP A 110 31.88 11.18 -4.05
C ASP A 110 32.33 9.73 -3.74
N ARG A 111 31.47 8.93 -3.10
CA ARG A 111 31.79 7.54 -2.73
C ARG A 111 31.33 6.60 -3.83
N SER A 112 32.23 5.74 -4.28
CA SER A 112 31.88 4.55 -5.08
C SER A 112 31.96 3.31 -4.19
N PHE A 113 31.04 2.38 -4.41
CA PHE A 113 31.05 1.07 -3.76
C PHE A 113 31.18 0.02 -4.84
N ASP A 114 31.98 -1.00 -4.56
CA ASP A 114 32.24 -2.16 -5.40
C ASP A 114 31.16 -3.25 -5.27
N SER A 115 30.30 -3.16 -4.25
CA SER A 115 29.19 -4.08 -4.01
C SER A 115 28.03 -3.45 -3.23
N ASP A 116 26.84 -4.05 -3.37
CA ASP A 116 25.64 -3.65 -2.63
C ASP A 116 25.82 -3.79 -1.12
N ASP A 117 26.54 -4.82 -0.65
CA ASP A 117 26.75 -5.03 0.78
C ASP A 117 27.68 -3.97 1.37
N ASN A 118 28.68 -3.52 0.62
CA ASN A 118 29.52 -2.40 1.03
C ASN A 118 28.73 -1.08 1.04
N ALA A 119 27.82 -0.87 0.10
CA ALA A 119 26.92 0.28 0.12
C ALA A 119 25.97 0.26 1.34
N LYS A 120 25.35 -0.89 1.65
CA LYS A 120 24.48 -1.06 2.83
C LYS A 120 25.24 -0.79 4.13
N ASN A 121 26.42 -1.38 4.27
CA ASN A 121 27.27 -1.18 5.44
C ASN A 121 27.67 0.29 5.60
N GLY A 122 28.02 0.96 4.49
CA GLY A 122 28.33 2.38 4.48
C GLY A 122 27.17 3.22 5.01
N VAL A 123 25.95 3.01 4.49
CA VAL A 123 24.74 3.73 4.94
C VAL A 123 24.45 3.45 6.41
N GLN A 124 24.59 2.20 6.85
CA GLN A 124 24.35 1.82 8.25
C GLN A 124 25.35 2.50 9.19
N GLN A 125 26.64 2.49 8.85
CA GLN A 125 27.67 3.20 9.63
C GLN A 125 27.40 4.70 9.70
N TRP A 126 27.01 5.30 8.57
CA TRP A 126 26.65 6.71 8.53
C TRP A 126 25.46 7.02 9.46
N LEU A 127 24.37 6.26 9.37
CA LEU A 127 23.21 6.42 10.26
C LEU A 127 23.60 6.27 11.74
N SER A 128 24.43 5.27 12.07
CA SER A 128 24.92 5.06 13.43
C SER A 128 25.86 6.16 13.94
N SER A 129 26.44 6.96 13.05
CA SER A 129 27.30 8.09 13.42
C SER A 129 26.54 9.38 13.75
N LEU A 130 25.25 9.46 13.38
CA LEU A 130 24.43 10.66 13.59
C LEU A 130 23.94 10.75 15.04
N ALA A 131 24.07 11.93 15.63
CA ALA A 131 23.52 12.22 16.95
C ALA A 131 21.99 12.38 16.91
N ALA A 132 21.31 12.17 18.03
CA ALA A 132 19.87 12.41 18.15
C ALA A 132 19.47 13.84 17.73
N SER A 133 20.30 14.83 18.08
CA SER A 133 20.12 16.24 17.71
C SER A 133 20.05 16.48 16.20
N PHE A 134 20.70 15.63 15.38
CA PHE A 134 20.57 15.71 13.93
C PHE A 134 19.12 15.44 13.50
N PHE A 135 18.47 14.44 14.08
CA PHE A 135 17.09 14.10 13.74
C PHE A 135 16.12 15.14 14.28
N GLU A 136 16.33 15.61 15.51
CA GLU A 136 15.55 16.69 16.12
C GLU A 136 15.57 17.95 15.28
N GLU A 137 16.76 18.41 14.84
CA GLU A 137 16.89 19.58 13.96
C GLU A 137 16.09 19.42 12.65
N GLY A 138 16.07 18.20 12.11
CA GLY A 138 15.29 17.87 10.92
C GLY A 138 13.79 18.02 11.14
N ILE A 139 13.28 17.54 12.27
CA ILE A 139 11.87 17.61 12.66
C ILE A 139 11.47 19.04 13.05
N ASP A 140 12.30 19.77 13.78
CA ASP A 140 12.01 21.15 14.21
C ASP A 140 11.85 22.11 13.02
N LYS A 141 12.62 21.88 11.93
CA LYS A 141 12.49 22.63 10.69
C LYS A 141 11.12 22.46 10.03
N LEU A 142 10.35 21.42 10.36
CA LEU A 142 9.04 21.14 9.77
C LEU A 142 8.07 22.30 10.03
N VAL A 143 8.05 22.84 11.26
CA VAL A 143 7.16 23.95 11.67
C VAL A 143 7.39 25.16 10.76
N SER A 144 8.62 25.65 10.69
CA SER A 144 8.96 26.81 9.86
C SER A 144 8.72 26.60 8.36
N ARG A 145 8.85 25.36 7.87
CA ARG A 145 8.59 25.00 6.47
C ARG A 145 7.11 25.00 6.14
N TYR A 146 6.26 24.51 7.05
CA TYR A 146 4.81 24.60 6.92
C TYR A 146 4.34 26.06 6.97
N ASP A 147 4.86 26.87 7.89
CA ASP A 147 4.55 28.30 7.96
C ASP A 147 4.91 29.01 6.64
N ARG A 148 6.09 28.73 6.08
CA ARG A 148 6.51 29.32 4.79
C ARG A 148 5.62 28.84 3.63
N CYS A 149 5.20 27.58 3.63
CA CYS A 149 4.28 27.03 2.62
C CYS A 149 2.90 27.71 2.66
N LEU A 150 2.34 27.86 3.87
CA LEU A 150 1.04 28.51 4.09
C LEU A 150 1.08 29.99 3.68
N ASN A 151 2.13 30.71 4.10
CA ASN A 151 2.30 32.13 3.79
C ASN A 151 2.56 32.40 2.29
N ASN A 152 3.11 31.42 1.56
CA ASN A 152 3.34 31.51 0.11
C ASN A 152 2.16 30.99 -0.72
N GLY A 153 0.98 30.78 -0.11
CA GLY A 153 -0.22 30.32 -0.82
C GLY A 153 -0.09 28.92 -1.42
N GLY A 154 0.75 28.05 -0.83
CA GLY A 154 0.99 26.70 -1.32
C GLY A 154 1.90 26.62 -2.55
N THR A 155 2.54 27.71 -2.96
CA THR A 155 3.53 27.69 -4.05
C THR A 155 4.83 27.03 -3.61
N TYR A 156 5.49 26.34 -4.54
CA TYR A 156 6.75 25.64 -4.26
C TYR A 156 7.81 26.63 -3.78
N VAL A 157 8.38 26.35 -2.62
CA VAL A 157 9.38 27.20 -2.00
C VAL A 157 10.76 26.61 -2.31
N GLU A 158 11.37 27.08 -3.39
CA GLU A 158 12.79 26.85 -3.65
C GLU A 158 13.66 27.71 -2.73
N LYS A 159 14.92 27.29 -2.59
CA LYS A 159 15.91 27.84 -1.66
C LYS A 159 16.11 29.33 -1.88
#